data_AF-A0A0J9XE50-F1
#
_entry.id   AF-A0A0J9XE50-F1
#
_cell.length_a   1.000
_cell.length_b   1.000
_cell.length_c   1.000
_cell.angle_alpha   90.00
_cell.angle_beta   90.00
_cell.angle_gamma   90.00
#
_symmetry.space_group_name_H-M   'P 1'
#
loop_
_entity.id
_entity.type
_entity.pdbx_description
1 polymer ?
#
loop_
_entity_poly.entity_id
_entity_poly.type
_entity_poly.pdbx_seq_one_letter_code
_entity_poly.pdbx_strand_id
1 'polypeptide(L)'
;MKLRRCIPFYVIRHFLVLASILTALITASIFYRFKGSPPPKVLYGAVSYTDKFNLTIPRDLRSTIEPWNVETEEYNRVLRKNGKTKRLLGEFHTHTNYSDGRLTPMQVVDWALAYGFNLLFVTDHNTVEGGLAAQAYTQENDLDSRIKVIPGVEYTCCRIHMNLLGINETIRPSESWPTDEELKKVIRRTHDLGGMVVVNHLPWSCSTEYGRHVSRLQGHPTRLELLAWGADAFESVAEGNIDLATVRFSEAYNLPYITATDLHDPEVAPNAWTILDLPLPDDYPLQEISTREIIDFLTDTTTSFRKNVNFYYDAIGPIKQRVYPPTNPAYHWYAAFVDVFDFTVFWSESKGLYSFVPSDSHPFCHAYTFSFHWRTAVAFIFNALLAFLLFESIVYFVQRLR
;
A
#
# COMPACT_ATOMS: atom_id res chain seq x y z
N MET A 1 47.75 -1.65 -56.82
CA MET A 1 46.51 -2.44 -56.62
C MET A 1 45.49 -1.58 -55.85
N LYS A 2 44.46 -1.06 -56.51
CA LYS A 2 43.36 -0.31 -55.87
C LYS A 2 42.37 -1.31 -55.27
N LEU A 3 42.46 -1.63 -53.98
CA LEU A 3 41.36 -2.25 -53.26
C LEU A 3 40.26 -1.21 -53.00
N ARG A 4 39.33 -1.03 -53.94
CA ARG A 4 37.98 -0.56 -53.57
C ARG A 4 37.12 -1.80 -53.36
N ARG A 5 37.22 -2.40 -52.17
CA ARG A 5 36.22 -3.37 -51.72
C ARG A 5 34.99 -2.56 -51.29
N CYS A 6 34.09 -2.32 -52.24
CA CYS A 6 32.74 -1.87 -51.90
C CYS A 6 32.05 -2.98 -51.10
N ILE A 7 31.31 -2.61 -50.06
CA ILE A 7 30.43 -3.55 -49.34
C ILE A 7 29.47 -4.16 -50.37
N PRO A 8 29.32 -5.50 -50.44
CA PRO A 8 28.44 -6.12 -51.41
C PRO A 8 27.00 -5.61 -51.24
N PHE A 9 26.30 -5.37 -52.35
CA PHE A 9 24.94 -4.83 -52.35
C PHE A 9 23.96 -5.69 -51.52
N TYR A 10 24.17 -7.01 -51.47
CA TYR A 10 23.34 -7.91 -50.67
C TYR A 10 23.49 -7.66 -49.16
N VAL A 11 24.68 -7.29 -48.67
CA VAL A 11 24.91 -6.96 -47.25
C VAL A 11 24.16 -5.68 -46.88
N ILE A 12 24.18 -4.68 -47.76
CA ILE A 12 23.41 -3.43 -47.57
C ILE A 12 21.90 -3.75 -47.54
N ARG A 13 21.42 -4.61 -48.44
CA ARG A 13 20.02 -5.05 -48.45
C ARG A 13 19.64 -5.78 -47.16
N HIS A 14 20.47 -6.70 -46.67
CA HIS A 14 20.20 -7.42 -45.42
C HIS A 14 20.20 -6.49 -44.21
N PHE A 15 21.11 -5.51 -44.16
CA PHE A 15 21.14 -4.50 -43.12
C PHE A 15 19.86 -3.64 -43.10
N LEU A 16 19.40 -3.18 -44.27
CA LEU A 16 18.15 -2.40 -44.37
C LEU A 16 16.93 -3.22 -43.93
N VAL A 17 16.89 -4.52 -44.23
CA VAL A 17 15.85 -5.43 -43.76
C VAL A 17 15.90 -5.56 -42.23
N LEU A 18 17.08 -5.79 -41.64
CA LEU A 18 17.24 -5.86 -40.18
C LEU A 18 16.80 -4.56 -39.50
N ALA A 19 17.22 -3.41 -40.01
CA ALA A 19 16.85 -2.10 -39.47
C ALA A 19 15.32 -1.87 -39.54
N SER A 20 14.69 -2.29 -40.64
CA SER A 20 13.23 -2.20 -40.81
C SER A 20 12.47 -3.10 -39.85
N ILE A 21 12.95 -4.34 -39.64
CA ILE A 21 12.37 -5.29 -38.68
C ILE A 21 12.49 -4.73 -37.25
N LEU A 22 13.68 -4.29 -36.83
CA LEU A 22 13.89 -3.74 -35.50
C LEU A 22 13.01 -2.50 -35.26
N THR A 23 12.89 -1.61 -36.24
CA THR A 23 12.02 -0.43 -36.15
C THR A 23 10.56 -0.81 -35.98
N ALA A 24 10.07 -1.78 -36.76
CA ALA A 24 8.70 -2.27 -36.66
C ALA A 24 8.43 -2.93 -35.30
N LEU A 25 9.38 -3.74 -34.78
CA LEU A 25 9.26 -4.41 -33.49
C LEU A 25 9.27 -3.42 -32.32
N ILE A 26 10.18 -2.44 -32.32
CA ILE A 26 10.22 -1.38 -31.30
C ILE A 26 8.91 -0.60 -31.30
N THR A 27 8.44 -0.18 -32.48
CA THR A 27 7.20 0.57 -32.64
C THR A 27 5.99 -0.23 -32.16
N ALA A 28 5.87 -1.50 -32.56
CA ALA A 28 4.80 -2.38 -32.12
C ALA A 28 4.81 -2.64 -30.61
N SER A 29 5.99 -2.82 -30.01
CA SER A 29 6.16 -3.01 -28.56
C SER A 29 5.70 -1.76 -27.78
N ILE A 30 6.07 -0.56 -28.24
CA ILE A 30 5.58 0.72 -27.72
C ILE A 30 4.04 0.75 -27.82
N PHE A 31 3.48 0.64 -29.02
CA PHE A 31 2.03 0.72 -29.19
C PHE A 31 1.26 -0.33 -28.38
N TYR A 32 1.75 -1.56 -28.28
CA TYR A 32 1.09 -2.62 -27.52
C TYR A 32 1.13 -2.37 -26.00
N ARG A 33 2.28 -1.98 -25.45
CA ARG A 33 2.39 -1.67 -24.01
C ARG A 33 1.65 -0.39 -23.61
N PHE A 34 1.58 0.60 -24.49
CA PHE A 34 0.81 1.84 -24.23
C PHE A 34 -0.67 1.74 -24.60
N LYS A 35 -1.13 0.63 -25.20
CA LYS A 35 -2.55 0.36 -25.45
C LYS A 35 -3.23 -0.13 -24.16
N GLY A 36 -3.36 0.76 -23.16
CA GLY A 36 -4.26 0.66 -22.00
C GLY A 36 -4.32 -0.67 -21.25
N SER A 37 -3.35 -1.57 -21.44
CA SER A 37 -3.35 -2.90 -20.85
C SER A 37 -2.64 -2.81 -19.51
N PRO A 38 -3.15 -3.49 -18.47
CA PRO A 38 -2.59 -3.35 -17.13
C PRO A 38 -1.09 -3.72 -17.16
N PRO A 39 -0.25 -2.97 -16.44
CA PRO A 39 1.16 -3.28 -16.36
C PRO A 39 1.36 -4.70 -15.81
N PRO A 40 2.40 -5.43 -16.24
CA PRO A 40 2.78 -6.66 -15.58
C PRO A 40 3.02 -6.38 -14.09
N LYS A 41 2.64 -7.35 -13.23
CA LYS A 41 2.97 -7.32 -11.80
C LYS A 41 4.44 -6.93 -11.65
N VAL A 42 4.68 -5.77 -11.05
CA VAL A 42 6.02 -5.35 -10.64
C VAL A 42 6.50 -6.41 -9.65
N LEU A 43 7.48 -7.20 -10.03
CA LEU A 43 8.26 -8.00 -9.10
C LEU A 43 9.06 -7.01 -8.25
N TYR A 44 8.49 -6.58 -7.13
CA TYR A 44 9.23 -5.89 -6.09
C TYR A 44 10.27 -6.88 -5.52
N GLY A 45 11.52 -6.71 -5.95
CA GLY A 45 12.66 -7.29 -5.29
C GLY A 45 12.74 -6.74 -3.86
N ALA A 46 12.79 -7.67 -2.91
CA ALA A 46 13.17 -7.55 -1.51
C ALA A 46 13.41 -6.12 -0.96
N VAL A 47 12.49 -5.69 -0.10
CA VAL A 47 12.78 -4.65 0.90
C VAL A 47 13.97 -5.13 1.73
N SER A 48 15.07 -4.37 1.68
CA SER A 48 16.25 -4.60 2.50
C SER A 48 16.03 -3.93 3.85
N TYR A 49 15.89 -4.70 4.91
CA TYR A 49 15.94 -4.17 6.27
C TYR A 49 17.35 -3.62 6.52
N THR A 50 17.43 -2.35 6.93
CA THR A 50 18.71 -1.76 7.33
C THR A 50 19.02 -2.17 8.76
N ASP A 51 19.88 -3.17 8.93
CA ASP A 51 20.51 -3.58 10.21
C ASP A 51 21.42 -2.49 10.83
N LYS A 52 21.31 -1.22 10.38
CA LYS A 52 22.23 -0.13 10.75
C LYS A 52 21.88 0.60 12.03
N PHE A 53 20.68 0.39 12.58
CA PHE A 53 20.31 0.92 13.88
C PHE A 53 20.10 -0.25 14.82
N ASN A 54 21.14 -0.56 15.60
CA ASN A 54 21.03 -1.43 16.77
C ASN A 54 20.24 -0.67 17.84
N LEU A 55 18.95 -0.45 17.58
CA LEU A 55 18.02 0.13 18.55
C LEU A 55 17.81 -0.94 19.61
N THR A 56 18.43 -0.75 20.76
CA THR A 56 18.08 -1.46 21.96
C THR A 56 16.61 -1.18 22.25
N ILE A 57 15.74 -2.13 21.90
CA ILE A 57 14.35 -2.15 22.35
C ILE A 57 14.40 -2.02 23.88
N PRO A 58 13.81 -0.98 24.47
CA PRO A 58 13.76 -0.79 25.92
C PRO A 58 13.26 -2.08 26.60
N ARG A 59 13.88 -2.45 27.74
CA ARG A 59 13.61 -3.75 28.42
C ARG A 59 12.15 -3.91 28.85
N ASP A 60 11.44 -2.81 29.02
CA ASP A 60 10.01 -2.70 29.34
C ASP A 60 9.07 -3.00 28.15
N LEU A 61 9.54 -2.90 26.89
CA LEU A 61 8.79 -3.31 25.70
C LEU A 61 9.01 -4.78 25.32
N ARG A 62 10.01 -5.46 25.92
CA ARG A 62 10.31 -6.88 25.65
C ARG A 62 9.36 -7.85 26.37
N SER A 63 8.66 -7.41 27.42
CA SER A 63 7.77 -8.29 28.20
C SER A 63 6.34 -8.38 27.65
N THR A 64 6.05 -7.75 26.52
CA THR A 64 4.70 -7.70 25.91
C THR A 64 4.63 -8.25 24.48
N ILE A 65 5.75 -8.76 23.95
CA ILE A 65 5.87 -9.22 22.57
C ILE A 65 6.20 -10.71 22.58
N GLU A 66 5.16 -11.56 22.66
CA GLU A 66 5.27 -13.00 22.39
C GLU A 66 4.73 -13.33 21.00
N PRO A 67 5.25 -14.33 20.28
CA PRO A 67 4.81 -14.68 18.92
C PRO A 67 3.39 -15.28 18.86
N TRP A 68 2.71 -15.05 17.73
CA TRP A 68 1.29 -15.32 17.57
C TRP A 68 0.98 -16.75 17.09
N ASN A 69 -0.01 -17.40 17.73
CA ASN A 69 -0.66 -18.61 17.23
C ASN A 69 -2.14 -18.63 17.65
N VAL A 70 -3.06 -18.44 16.69
CA VAL A 70 -4.53 -18.39 16.85
C VAL A 70 -5.09 -19.62 17.55
N GLU A 71 -4.46 -20.77 17.36
CA GLU A 71 -4.97 -22.05 17.85
C GLU A 71 -4.55 -22.37 19.29
N THR A 72 -3.79 -21.48 19.94
CA THR A 72 -3.31 -21.75 21.31
C THR A 72 -4.34 -21.38 22.37
N GLU A 73 -4.41 -22.18 23.43
CA GLU A 73 -5.09 -21.81 24.69
C GLU A 73 -4.59 -20.47 25.27
N GLU A 74 -3.41 -20.01 24.84
CA GLU A 74 -2.76 -18.76 25.22
C GLU A 74 -3.45 -17.53 24.60
N TYR A 75 -3.95 -17.62 23.36
CA TYR A 75 -4.83 -16.60 22.74
C TYR A 75 -6.11 -16.38 23.57
N ASN A 76 -6.75 -17.47 24.01
CA ASN A 76 -7.90 -17.43 24.92
C ASN A 76 -7.54 -16.90 26.32
N ARG A 77 -6.26 -16.99 26.71
CA ARG A 77 -5.72 -16.49 27.99
C ARG A 77 -5.32 -15.02 27.92
N VAL A 78 -4.93 -14.51 26.76
CA VAL A 78 -4.73 -13.07 26.50
C VAL A 78 -6.10 -12.38 26.40
N LEU A 79 -7.10 -13.00 25.78
CA LEU A 79 -8.48 -12.47 25.80
C LEU A 79 -9.13 -12.50 27.19
N ARG A 80 -8.77 -13.46 28.05
CA ARG A 80 -9.28 -13.53 29.42
C ARG A 80 -8.29 -12.98 30.44
N LYS A 81 -8.64 -11.86 31.09
CA LYS A 81 -8.67 -11.87 32.57
C LYS A 81 -9.39 -10.70 33.23
N ASN A 82 -10.51 -11.08 33.85
CA ASN A 82 -11.01 -10.75 35.20
C ASN A 82 -12.55 -10.67 35.23
N GLY A 83 -13.21 -10.83 34.07
CA GLY A 83 -14.67 -10.75 33.93
C GLY A 83 -15.22 -9.32 34.03
N LYS A 84 -14.37 -8.31 33.81
CA LYS A 84 -14.70 -6.89 34.05
C LYS A 84 -14.65 -5.99 32.81
N THR A 85 -13.99 -6.43 31.74
CA THR A 85 -13.77 -5.64 30.52
C THR A 85 -14.06 -6.48 29.28
N LYS A 86 -14.60 -5.85 28.24
CA LYS A 86 -14.83 -6.43 26.92
C LYS A 86 -13.67 -6.06 26.03
N ARG A 87 -12.90 -7.05 25.59
CA ARG A 87 -11.71 -6.84 24.74
C ARG A 87 -12.06 -6.87 23.26
N LEU A 88 -11.68 -5.82 22.54
CA LEU A 88 -11.71 -5.76 21.09
C LEU A 88 -10.29 -5.79 20.52
N LEU A 89 -10.10 -6.55 19.45
CA LEU A 89 -8.91 -6.60 18.61
C LEU A 89 -9.27 -5.93 17.29
N GLY A 90 -8.73 -4.74 17.08
CA GLY A 90 -9.10 -3.82 16.01
C GLY A 90 -8.06 -3.68 14.91
N GLU A 91 -8.54 -3.70 13.68
CA GLU A 91 -7.85 -3.21 12.49
C GLU A 91 -8.48 -1.86 12.10
N PHE A 92 -7.65 -0.83 11.91
CA PHE A 92 -8.08 0.56 11.78
C PHE A 92 -7.87 1.16 10.38
N HIS A 93 -7.26 0.42 9.45
CA HIS A 93 -6.93 0.91 8.11
C HIS A 93 -6.94 -0.23 7.08
N THR A 94 -7.99 -0.31 6.26
CA THR A 94 -8.11 -1.33 5.20
C THR A 94 -8.83 -0.80 3.96
N HIS A 95 -8.48 -1.36 2.81
CA HIS A 95 -9.02 -0.99 1.50
C HIS A 95 -9.75 -2.15 0.85
N THR A 96 -10.81 -1.84 0.11
CA THR A 96 -11.55 -2.78 -0.72
C THR A 96 -11.40 -2.40 -2.19
N ASN A 97 -12.00 -3.20 -3.07
CA ASN A 97 -12.08 -2.91 -4.49
C ASN A 97 -13.02 -1.73 -4.85
N TYR A 98 -13.55 -1.01 -3.87
CA TYR A 98 -14.21 0.28 -4.06
C TYR A 98 -13.23 1.45 -4.20
N SER A 99 -11.97 1.25 -3.76
CA SER A 99 -10.85 2.15 -4.08
C SER A 99 -9.77 1.42 -4.88
N ASP A 100 -8.65 1.07 -4.27
CA ASP A 100 -7.52 0.40 -4.92
C ASP A 100 -7.11 -0.94 -4.26
N GLY A 101 -7.87 -1.37 -3.24
CA GLY A 101 -7.76 -2.70 -2.67
C GLY A 101 -8.14 -3.79 -3.67
N ARG A 102 -7.52 -4.97 -3.55
CA ARG A 102 -7.80 -6.14 -4.41
C ARG A 102 -8.92 -7.03 -3.89
N LEU A 103 -9.23 -6.93 -2.61
CA LEU A 103 -10.26 -7.72 -1.94
C LEU A 103 -11.62 -7.04 -2.06
N THR A 104 -12.69 -7.83 -2.21
CA THR A 104 -14.06 -7.30 -2.04
C THR A 104 -14.32 -6.96 -0.56
N PRO A 105 -15.32 -6.12 -0.24
CA PRO A 105 -15.70 -5.85 1.15
C PRO A 105 -15.92 -7.12 1.99
N MET A 106 -16.56 -8.12 1.40
CA MET A 106 -16.77 -9.46 1.99
C MET A 106 -15.44 -10.15 2.31
N GLN A 107 -14.50 -10.17 1.37
CA GLN A 107 -13.20 -10.80 1.56
C GLN A 107 -12.34 -10.09 2.60
N VAL A 108 -12.48 -8.77 2.75
CA VAL A 108 -11.81 -8.00 3.82
C VAL A 108 -12.36 -8.40 5.20
N VAL A 109 -13.68 -8.59 5.32
CA VAL A 109 -14.29 -9.12 6.56
C VAL A 109 -13.82 -10.55 6.86
N ASP A 110 -13.79 -11.42 5.86
CA ASP A 110 -13.30 -12.80 6.01
C ASP A 110 -11.83 -12.84 6.42
N TRP A 111 -11.00 -11.98 5.82
CA TRP A 111 -9.59 -11.80 6.19
C TRP A 111 -9.48 -11.37 7.66
N ALA A 112 -10.26 -10.38 8.08
CA ALA A 112 -10.22 -9.88 9.45
C ALA A 112 -10.58 -10.97 10.47
N LEU A 113 -11.64 -11.74 10.21
CA LEU A 113 -12.05 -12.88 11.03
C LEU A 113 -10.97 -13.98 11.07
N ALA A 114 -10.33 -14.27 9.94
CA ALA A 114 -9.26 -15.27 9.86
C ALA A 114 -8.02 -14.89 10.68
N TYR A 115 -7.75 -13.59 10.81
CA TYR A 115 -6.67 -13.06 11.64
C TYR A 115 -7.10 -12.65 13.06
N GLY A 116 -8.28 -13.08 13.51
CA GLY A 116 -8.73 -12.92 14.89
C GLY A 116 -9.18 -11.50 15.26
N PHE A 117 -9.35 -10.60 14.29
CA PHE A 117 -9.96 -9.31 14.54
C PHE A 117 -11.45 -9.48 14.84
N ASN A 118 -11.95 -8.71 15.80
CA ASN A 118 -13.38 -8.60 16.11
C ASN A 118 -13.90 -7.14 16.02
N LEU A 119 -13.02 -6.22 15.63
CA LEU A 119 -13.34 -4.85 15.26
C LEU A 119 -12.59 -4.52 13.96
N LEU A 120 -13.28 -4.00 12.96
CA LEU A 120 -12.72 -3.72 11.65
C LEU A 120 -13.20 -2.38 11.12
N PHE A 121 -12.27 -1.49 10.83
CA PHE A 121 -12.54 -0.28 10.05
C PHE A 121 -12.17 -0.49 8.59
N VAL A 122 -13.09 -0.11 7.71
CA VAL A 122 -12.91 -0.14 6.26
C VAL A 122 -12.90 1.29 5.76
N THR A 123 -11.78 1.70 5.15
CA THR A 123 -11.39 3.10 4.94
C THR A 123 -10.94 3.31 3.50
N ASP A 124 -11.77 2.93 2.52
CA ASP A 124 -11.46 3.14 1.11
C ASP A 124 -11.11 4.60 0.79
N HIS A 125 -10.18 4.81 -0.17
CA HIS A 125 -9.73 6.14 -0.54
C HIS A 125 -10.91 7.00 -1.03
N ASN A 126 -11.18 8.09 -0.32
CA ASN A 126 -12.13 9.13 -0.69
C ASN A 126 -13.57 8.63 -0.94
N THR A 127 -13.96 7.48 -0.37
CA THR A 127 -15.31 6.91 -0.47
C THR A 127 -15.64 6.02 0.74
N VAL A 128 -16.87 6.11 1.25
CA VAL A 128 -17.33 5.27 2.38
C VAL A 128 -18.01 3.97 1.91
N GLU A 129 -18.26 3.85 0.60
CA GLU A 129 -19.13 2.83 0.02
C GLU A 129 -18.67 1.39 0.29
N GLY A 130 -17.36 1.14 0.25
CA GLY A 130 -16.84 -0.19 0.55
C GLY A 130 -17.00 -0.57 2.03
N GLY A 131 -16.89 0.40 2.95
CA GLY A 131 -17.17 0.19 4.36
C GLY A 131 -18.64 -0.04 4.66
N LEU A 132 -19.56 0.68 3.98
CA LEU A 132 -20.99 0.42 4.06
C LEU A 132 -21.35 -0.98 3.54
N ALA A 133 -20.74 -1.40 2.42
CA ALA A 133 -20.92 -2.73 1.86
C ALA A 133 -20.39 -3.84 2.80
N ALA A 134 -19.23 -3.64 3.44
CA ALA A 134 -18.69 -4.57 4.42
C ALA A 134 -19.59 -4.69 5.66
N GLN A 135 -20.12 -3.55 6.14
CA GLN A 135 -21.05 -3.54 7.26
C GLN A 135 -22.36 -4.26 6.92
N ALA A 136 -22.96 -3.98 5.76
CA ALA A 136 -24.17 -4.66 5.30
C ALA A 136 -23.95 -6.17 5.19
N TYR A 137 -22.81 -6.61 4.64
CA TYR A 137 -22.45 -8.03 4.58
C TYR A 137 -22.50 -8.71 5.95
N THR A 138 -21.93 -8.08 6.99
CA THR A 138 -21.96 -8.67 8.34
C THR A 138 -23.35 -8.77 8.94
N GLN A 139 -24.22 -7.79 8.66
CA GLN A 139 -25.60 -7.78 9.15
C GLN A 139 -26.48 -8.81 8.42
N GLU A 140 -26.33 -8.93 7.10
CA GLU A 140 -27.11 -9.86 6.27
C GLU A 140 -26.75 -11.34 6.52
N ASN A 141 -25.59 -11.61 7.10
CA ASN A 141 -25.06 -12.96 7.33
C ASN A 141 -24.88 -13.30 8.83
N ASP A 142 -25.49 -12.53 9.73
CA ASP A 142 -25.45 -12.74 11.19
C ASP A 142 -24.01 -12.85 11.77
N LEU A 143 -23.07 -12.07 11.21
CA LEU A 143 -21.65 -12.05 11.61
C LEU A 143 -21.33 -10.95 12.65
N ASP A 144 -22.28 -10.09 12.95
CA ASP A 144 -22.18 -8.98 13.91
C ASP A 144 -21.87 -9.42 15.35
N SER A 145 -22.23 -10.65 15.71
CA SER A 145 -21.83 -11.30 16.96
C SER A 145 -20.34 -11.69 17.03
N ARG A 146 -19.66 -11.75 15.88
CA ARG A 146 -18.25 -12.15 15.76
C ARG A 146 -17.33 -10.98 15.44
N ILE A 147 -17.78 -10.03 14.62
CA ILE A 147 -16.99 -8.88 14.19
C ILE A 147 -17.85 -7.64 14.03
N LYS A 148 -17.40 -6.51 14.61
CA LYS A 148 -18.00 -5.20 14.42
C LYS A 148 -17.30 -4.48 13.27
N VAL A 149 -18.01 -4.28 12.16
CA VAL A 149 -17.51 -3.48 11.03
C VAL A 149 -17.97 -2.03 11.16
N ILE A 150 -17.03 -1.11 11.12
CA ILE A 150 -17.26 0.33 11.20
C ILE A 150 -16.77 1.00 9.91
N PRO A 151 -17.68 1.63 9.14
CA PRO A 151 -17.30 2.40 7.96
C PRO A 151 -16.44 3.60 8.31
N GLY A 152 -15.56 3.96 7.38
CA GLY A 152 -14.77 5.18 7.40
C GLY A 152 -14.31 5.52 5.99
N VAL A 153 -13.49 6.56 5.89
CA VAL A 153 -12.89 7.02 4.63
C VAL A 153 -11.43 7.33 4.87
N GLU A 154 -10.53 6.84 4.02
CA GLU A 154 -9.21 7.44 3.95
C GLU A 154 -9.29 8.70 3.10
N TYR A 155 -9.25 9.86 3.75
CA TYR A 155 -9.12 11.14 3.06
C TYR A 155 -7.71 11.22 2.47
N THR A 156 -7.65 11.14 1.15
CA THR A 156 -6.42 10.86 0.40
C THR A 156 -6.15 11.95 -0.61
N CYS A 157 -5.06 12.68 -0.42
CA CYS A 157 -4.61 13.73 -1.33
C CYS A 157 -3.08 13.84 -1.33
N CYS A 158 -2.50 14.69 -2.17
CA CYS A 158 -1.06 14.87 -2.26
C CYS A 158 -0.40 15.52 -1.04
N ARG A 159 -1.22 16.04 -0.12
CA ARG A 159 -0.76 16.75 1.06
C ARG A 159 -0.79 15.91 2.33
N ILE A 160 -1.81 15.08 2.51
CA ILE A 160 -2.04 14.29 3.70
C ILE A 160 -2.95 13.09 3.39
N HIS A 161 -2.69 12.00 4.10
CA HIS A 161 -3.55 10.85 4.23
C HIS A 161 -4.03 10.78 5.69
N MET A 162 -5.34 10.68 5.89
CA MET A 162 -5.93 10.54 7.22
C MET A 162 -7.25 9.77 7.16
N ASN A 163 -7.40 8.82 8.05
CA ASN A 163 -8.65 8.08 8.22
C ASN A 163 -9.67 8.89 9.00
N LEU A 164 -10.85 9.02 8.41
CA LEU A 164 -12.05 9.58 8.99
C LEU A 164 -12.93 8.40 9.42
N LEU A 165 -12.84 8.03 10.68
CA LEU A 165 -13.39 6.78 11.20
C LEU A 165 -14.78 6.99 11.84
N GLY A 166 -15.66 6.00 11.71
CA GLY A 166 -16.97 6.02 12.35
C GLY A 166 -17.98 6.95 11.67
N ILE A 167 -17.77 7.26 10.39
CA ILE A 167 -18.68 8.09 9.59
C ILE A 167 -19.34 7.25 8.49
N ASN A 168 -20.56 7.61 8.13
CA ASN A 168 -21.34 6.95 7.05
C ASN A 168 -21.52 7.88 5.84
N GLU A 169 -20.68 8.90 5.70
CA GLU A 169 -20.74 9.89 4.62
C GLU A 169 -19.36 10.00 3.95
N THR A 170 -19.36 10.04 2.62
CA THR A 170 -18.13 10.31 1.86
C THR A 170 -17.68 11.76 2.05
N ILE A 171 -16.55 11.96 2.71
CA ILE A 171 -15.81 13.22 2.72
C ILE A 171 -14.56 13.04 1.87
N ARG A 172 -14.47 13.79 0.77
CA ARG A 172 -13.36 13.69 -0.20
C ARG A 172 -12.71 15.06 -0.43
N PRO A 173 -11.42 15.10 -0.80
CA PRO A 173 -10.75 16.34 -1.17
C PRO A 173 -11.41 17.00 -2.39
N SER A 174 -11.53 18.32 -2.32
CA SER A 174 -11.85 19.17 -3.47
C SER A 174 -10.68 19.30 -4.43
N GLU A 175 -9.45 19.27 -3.92
CA GLU A 175 -8.21 19.55 -4.63
C GLU A 175 -7.10 18.59 -4.18
N SER A 176 -6.11 18.32 -5.04
CA SER A 176 -4.96 17.48 -4.68
C SER A 176 -4.09 18.09 -3.57
N TRP A 177 -4.12 19.41 -3.40
CA TRP A 177 -3.32 20.16 -2.42
C TRP A 177 -4.20 21.07 -1.55
N PRO A 178 -5.02 20.49 -0.66
CA PRO A 178 -5.94 21.28 0.17
C PRO A 178 -5.17 22.22 1.12
N THR A 179 -5.73 23.39 1.35
CA THR A 179 -5.26 24.38 2.32
C THR A 179 -5.48 23.92 3.77
N ASP A 180 -4.82 24.58 4.74
CA ASP A 180 -5.03 24.30 6.17
C ASP A 180 -6.49 24.45 6.58
N GLU A 181 -7.17 25.47 6.05
CA GLU A 181 -8.58 25.71 6.37
C GLU A 181 -9.49 24.64 5.79
N GLU A 182 -9.15 24.05 4.65
CA GLU A 182 -9.88 22.89 4.11
C GLU A 182 -9.68 21.65 4.97
N LEU A 183 -8.43 21.35 5.38
CA LEU A 183 -8.15 20.23 6.27
C LEU A 183 -8.86 20.39 7.63
N LYS A 184 -8.84 21.59 8.22
CA LYS A 184 -9.60 21.90 9.46
C LYS A 184 -11.12 21.75 9.28
N LYS A 185 -11.66 22.03 8.09
CA LYS A 185 -13.08 21.80 7.80
C LYS A 185 -13.39 20.31 7.72
N VAL A 186 -12.52 19.52 7.11
CA VAL A 186 -12.65 18.05 7.06
C VAL A 186 -12.65 17.46 8.47
N ILE A 187 -11.67 17.83 9.31
CA ILE A 187 -11.59 17.36 10.71
C ILE A 187 -12.88 17.71 11.47
N ARG A 188 -13.32 18.98 11.43
CA ARG A 188 -14.55 19.40 12.09
C ARG A 188 -15.77 18.65 11.57
N ARG A 189 -15.88 18.45 10.25
CA ARG A 189 -17.00 17.71 9.66
C ARG A 189 -17.04 16.26 10.14
N THR A 190 -15.88 15.61 10.27
CA THR A 190 -15.79 14.26 10.84
C THR A 190 -16.31 14.22 12.27
N HIS A 191 -15.93 15.19 13.10
CA HIS A 191 -16.44 15.31 14.47
C HIS A 191 -17.94 15.63 14.55
N ASP A 192 -18.45 16.49 13.66
CA ASP A 192 -19.89 16.80 13.54
C ASP A 192 -20.73 15.55 13.21
N LEU A 193 -20.14 14.58 12.49
CA LEU A 193 -20.73 13.28 12.19
C LEU A 193 -20.55 12.26 13.32
N GLY A 194 -19.87 12.64 14.39
CA GLY A 194 -19.58 11.76 15.53
C GLY A 194 -18.44 10.76 15.27
N GLY A 195 -17.60 11.00 14.27
CA GLY A 195 -16.42 10.21 13.97
C GLY A 195 -15.15 10.73 14.67
N MET A 196 -14.02 10.08 14.38
CA MET A 196 -12.68 10.51 14.81
C MET A 196 -11.72 10.58 13.62
N VAL A 197 -10.63 11.31 13.78
CA VAL A 197 -9.58 11.48 12.77
C VAL A 197 -8.28 10.82 13.23
N VAL A 198 -7.78 9.90 12.41
CA VAL A 198 -6.46 9.27 12.58
C VAL A 198 -5.55 9.69 11.44
N VAL A 199 -4.35 10.16 11.74
CA VAL A 199 -3.37 10.54 10.70
C VAL A 199 -2.54 9.31 10.32
N ASN A 200 -2.45 9.04 9.02
CA ASN A 200 -1.95 7.78 8.49
C ASN A 200 -0.43 7.79 8.26
N HIS A 201 0.18 6.63 8.46
CA HIS A 201 1.51 6.18 8.06
C HIS A 201 2.57 7.29 7.89
N LEU A 202 2.76 8.12 8.93
CA LEU A 202 3.68 9.28 8.89
C LEU A 202 5.11 8.96 8.42
N PRO A 203 5.74 7.84 8.82
CA PRO A 203 7.05 7.48 8.29
C PRO A 203 7.04 7.33 6.77
N TRP A 204 5.98 6.75 6.19
CA TRP A 204 5.81 6.65 4.75
C TRP A 204 5.53 8.02 4.14
N SER A 205 4.56 8.77 4.67
CA SER A 205 4.10 10.08 4.16
C SER A 205 5.22 11.12 4.08
N CYS A 206 6.07 11.16 5.11
CA CYS A 206 7.14 12.15 5.26
C CYS A 206 8.50 11.67 4.70
N SER A 207 8.61 10.41 4.26
CA SER A 207 9.84 9.91 3.64
C SER A 207 10.03 10.43 2.23
N THR A 208 11.25 10.33 1.73
CA THR A 208 11.60 10.75 0.37
C THR A 208 10.94 9.84 -0.67
N GLU A 209 10.27 10.45 -1.65
CA GLU A 209 9.66 9.69 -2.73
C GLU A 209 10.71 9.05 -3.64
N TYR A 210 10.45 7.80 -4.05
CA TYR A 210 11.42 7.04 -4.82
C TYR A 210 11.76 7.73 -6.15
N GLY A 211 13.06 7.90 -6.41
CA GLY A 211 13.56 8.58 -7.59
C GLY A 211 13.37 10.11 -7.58
N ARG A 212 12.99 10.70 -6.45
CA ARG A 212 12.74 12.14 -6.30
C ARG A 212 13.45 12.67 -5.06
N HIS A 213 13.68 13.99 -5.01
CA HIS A 213 14.32 14.68 -3.88
C HIS A 213 13.29 15.51 -3.08
N VAL A 214 12.07 14.99 -2.95
CA VAL A 214 10.96 15.60 -2.20
C VAL A 214 10.29 14.54 -1.35
N SER A 215 9.51 14.93 -0.32
CA SER A 215 8.70 14.00 0.44
C SER A 215 7.57 13.40 -0.41
N ARG A 216 7.07 12.22 -0.04
CA ARG A 216 5.92 11.57 -0.70
C ARG A 216 4.69 12.45 -0.70
N LEU A 217 4.32 12.95 0.48
CA LEU A 217 3.28 13.94 0.65
C LEU A 217 3.96 15.28 0.94
N GLN A 218 3.88 16.23 0.00
CA GLN A 218 4.58 17.51 0.13
C GLN A 218 3.70 18.48 0.95
N GLY A 219 4.32 19.37 1.72
CA GLY A 219 3.55 20.30 2.57
C GLY A 219 2.66 19.61 3.61
N HIS A 220 3.00 18.37 3.99
CA HIS A 220 2.32 17.63 5.06
C HIS A 220 2.43 18.42 6.38
N PRO A 221 1.31 18.69 7.07
CA PRO A 221 1.34 19.39 8.36
C PRO A 221 2.10 18.62 9.45
N THR A 222 2.63 19.31 10.44
CA THR A 222 3.29 18.67 11.58
C THR A 222 2.29 18.00 12.52
N ARG A 223 2.73 17.04 13.34
CA ARG A 223 1.89 16.41 14.38
C ARG A 223 1.26 17.44 15.33
N LEU A 224 2.00 18.49 15.68
CA LEU A 224 1.50 19.57 16.55
C LEU A 224 0.40 20.38 15.88
N GLU A 225 0.55 20.71 14.60
CA GLU A 225 -0.50 21.40 13.85
C GLU A 225 -1.76 20.53 13.74
N LEU A 226 -1.61 19.26 13.37
CA LEU A 226 -2.74 18.33 13.24
C LEU A 226 -3.46 18.12 14.56
N LEU A 227 -2.72 17.93 15.66
CA LEU A 227 -3.31 17.85 17.00
C LEU A 227 -4.05 19.15 17.36
N ALA A 228 -3.46 20.31 17.10
CA ALA A 228 -4.10 21.61 17.35
C ALA A 228 -5.34 21.84 16.47
N TRP A 229 -5.45 21.17 15.32
CA TRP A 229 -6.61 21.22 14.44
C TRP A 229 -7.70 20.22 14.81
N GLY A 230 -7.41 19.27 15.73
CA GLY A 230 -8.36 18.28 16.23
C GLY A 230 -8.13 16.85 15.74
N ALA A 231 -6.95 16.49 15.22
CA ALA A 231 -6.65 15.07 14.98
C ALA A 231 -6.66 14.30 16.32
N ASP A 232 -7.38 13.19 16.37
CA ASP A 232 -7.62 12.41 17.59
C ASP A 232 -6.51 11.37 17.84
N ALA A 233 -5.91 10.86 16.76
CA ALA A 233 -4.83 9.88 16.86
C ALA A 233 -3.90 9.91 15.65
N PHE A 234 -2.84 9.12 15.76
CA PHE A 234 -1.84 8.92 14.73
C PHE A 234 -1.49 7.43 14.69
N GLU A 235 -1.27 6.88 13.50
CA GLU A 235 -0.84 5.50 13.38
C GLU A 235 0.53 5.29 14.04
N SER A 236 0.52 4.52 15.12
CA SER A 236 1.70 4.16 15.91
C SER A 236 2.45 2.99 15.28
N VAL A 237 1.71 2.11 14.60
CA VAL A 237 2.26 1.05 13.75
C VAL A 237 1.50 1.08 12.42
N ALA A 238 2.22 1.16 11.31
CA ALA A 238 1.64 1.10 9.96
C ALA A 238 2.45 0.16 9.07
N GLU A 239 1.80 -0.77 8.38
CA GLU A 239 2.45 -1.75 7.48
C GLU A 239 3.59 -2.53 8.18
N GLY A 240 3.42 -2.83 9.47
CA GLY A 240 4.45 -3.49 10.28
C GLY A 240 5.62 -2.59 10.71
N ASN A 241 5.60 -1.29 10.42
CA ASN A 241 6.61 -0.33 10.90
C ASN A 241 6.13 0.36 12.18
N ILE A 242 6.85 0.17 13.29
CA ILE A 242 6.60 0.92 14.53
C ILE A 242 7.20 2.32 14.42
N ASP A 243 6.35 3.35 14.45
CA ASP A 243 6.77 4.74 14.50
C ASP A 243 6.99 5.20 15.94
N LEU A 244 8.22 5.03 16.43
CA LEU A 244 8.59 5.45 17.80
C LEU A 244 8.38 6.95 18.05
N ALA A 245 8.44 7.79 17.02
CA ALA A 245 8.17 9.22 17.18
C ALA A 245 6.67 9.46 17.44
N THR A 246 5.81 8.74 16.73
CA THR A 246 4.35 8.77 16.97
C THR A 246 3.99 8.14 18.31
N VAL A 247 4.57 6.99 18.68
CA VAL A 247 4.35 6.39 20.01
C VAL A 247 4.65 7.40 21.12
N ARG A 248 5.83 8.03 21.08
CA ARG A 248 6.22 9.06 22.07
C ARG A 248 5.35 10.31 22.02
N PHE A 249 4.86 10.68 20.83
CA PHE A 249 3.94 11.80 20.69
C PHE A 249 2.59 11.49 21.33
N SER A 250 2.02 10.32 21.04
CA SER A 250 0.81 9.83 21.71
C SER A 250 1.01 9.74 23.22
N GLU A 251 2.21 9.36 23.69
CA GLU A 251 2.63 9.37 25.09
C GLU A 251 2.79 10.77 25.73
N ALA A 252 3.04 11.81 24.94
CA ALA A 252 3.11 13.18 25.45
C ALA A 252 1.71 13.82 25.55
N TYR A 253 0.78 13.46 24.66
CA TYR A 253 -0.50 14.17 24.47
C TYR A 253 -1.76 13.37 24.83
N ASN A 254 -1.61 12.26 25.54
CA ASN A 254 -2.69 11.35 25.97
C ASN A 254 -3.56 10.80 24.82
N LEU A 255 -2.94 10.48 23.67
CA LEU A 255 -3.63 9.94 22.49
C LEU A 255 -3.57 8.40 22.47
N PRO A 256 -4.49 7.71 21.77
CA PRO A 256 -4.45 6.26 21.65
C PRO A 256 -3.29 5.79 20.75
N TYR A 257 -2.92 4.53 20.93
CA TYR A 257 -2.12 3.82 19.93
C TYR A 257 -3.05 3.20 18.92
N ILE A 258 -2.82 3.51 17.64
CA ILE A 258 -3.54 2.92 16.51
C ILE A 258 -2.56 2.11 15.67
N THR A 259 -2.97 0.90 15.31
CA THR A 259 -2.26 0.03 14.38
C THR A 259 -3.04 -0.07 13.08
N ALA A 260 -2.31 -0.03 11.97
CA ALA A 260 -2.84 -0.10 10.63
C ALA A 260 -2.09 -1.14 9.82
N THR A 261 -2.81 -2.10 9.25
CA THR A 261 -2.22 -2.98 8.24
C THR A 261 -2.07 -2.24 6.91
N ASP A 262 -2.97 -1.28 6.63
CA ASP A 262 -3.08 -0.61 5.34
C ASP A 262 -3.30 -1.63 4.20
N LEU A 263 -4.32 -2.49 4.42
CA LEU A 263 -4.55 -3.70 3.63
C LEU A 263 -5.02 -3.36 2.21
N HIS A 264 -4.18 -3.65 1.22
CA HIS A 264 -4.51 -3.52 -0.21
C HIS A 264 -4.51 -4.85 -0.96
N ASP A 265 -3.76 -5.86 -0.49
CA ASP A 265 -3.55 -7.13 -1.20
C ASP A 265 -3.81 -8.34 -0.29
N PRO A 266 -4.44 -9.42 -0.79
CA PRO A 266 -4.65 -10.66 -0.02
C PRO A 266 -3.37 -11.29 0.56
N GLU A 267 -2.20 -11.00 0.00
CA GLU A 267 -0.91 -11.52 0.46
C GLU A 267 -0.39 -10.80 1.72
N VAL A 268 -0.99 -9.67 2.10
CA VAL A 268 -0.62 -8.92 3.30
C VAL A 268 -1.28 -9.56 4.51
N ALA A 269 -0.46 -9.91 5.48
CA ALA A 269 -0.89 -10.42 6.77
C ALA A 269 -0.60 -9.37 7.84
N PRO A 270 -1.47 -9.22 8.85
CA PRO A 270 -1.32 -8.19 9.86
C PRO A 270 -0.08 -8.47 10.70
N ASN A 271 0.61 -7.38 11.06
CA ASN A 271 1.74 -7.43 11.99
C ASN A 271 1.37 -6.88 13.37
N ALA A 272 0.21 -6.23 13.49
CA ALA A 272 -0.19 -5.55 14.71
C ALA A 272 -1.71 -5.50 14.84
N TRP A 273 -2.19 -5.48 16.09
CA TRP A 273 -3.59 -5.41 16.45
C TRP A 273 -3.77 -4.34 17.51
N THR A 274 -4.72 -3.42 17.32
CA THR A 274 -5.08 -2.47 18.36
C THR A 274 -5.98 -3.18 19.36
N ILE A 275 -5.64 -3.12 20.65
CA ILE A 275 -6.37 -3.75 21.74
C ILE A 275 -7.17 -2.66 22.45
N LEU A 276 -8.49 -2.83 22.52
CA LEU A 276 -9.39 -1.96 23.27
C LEU A 276 -10.04 -2.75 24.40
N ASP A 277 -9.78 -2.37 25.65
CA ASP A 277 -10.44 -2.93 26.82
C ASP A 277 -11.60 -2.01 27.25
N LEU A 278 -12.78 -2.24 26.67
CA LEU A 278 -13.97 -1.49 27.01
C LEU A 278 -14.43 -1.82 28.45
N PRO A 279 -14.93 -0.84 29.22
CA PRO A 279 -15.42 -1.03 30.59
C PRO A 279 -16.80 -1.72 30.63
N LEU A 280 -16.95 -2.82 29.89
CA LEU A 280 -18.14 -3.65 29.76
C LEU A 280 -17.82 -5.08 30.22
N PRO A 281 -18.81 -5.89 30.65
CA PRO A 281 -18.58 -7.31 30.94
C PRO A 281 -18.01 -8.08 29.72
N ASP A 282 -17.19 -9.10 29.96
CA ASP A 282 -16.56 -9.90 28.89
C ASP A 282 -17.60 -10.61 28.01
N ASP A 283 -18.70 -11.04 28.61
CA ASP A 283 -19.86 -11.66 27.97
C ASP A 283 -20.85 -10.66 27.36
N TYR A 284 -20.56 -9.34 27.41
CA TYR A 284 -21.39 -8.33 26.77
C TYR A 284 -21.46 -8.57 25.25
N PRO A 285 -22.65 -8.64 24.62
CA PRO A 285 -22.79 -8.96 23.20
C PRO A 285 -22.12 -7.90 22.32
N LEU A 286 -21.31 -8.33 21.34
CA LEU A 286 -20.55 -7.42 20.47
C LEU A 286 -21.48 -6.55 19.62
N GLN A 287 -22.57 -7.13 19.12
CA GLN A 287 -23.56 -6.45 18.29
C GLN A 287 -24.28 -5.32 19.03
N GLU A 288 -24.36 -5.37 20.36
CA GLU A 288 -24.97 -4.33 21.19
C GLU A 288 -24.07 -3.10 21.37
N ILE A 289 -22.76 -3.24 21.18
CA ILE A 289 -21.80 -2.13 21.28
C ILE A 289 -21.97 -1.25 20.04
N SER A 290 -22.42 -0.01 20.24
CA SER A 290 -22.60 0.94 19.14
C SER A 290 -21.27 1.47 18.62
N THR A 291 -21.24 1.88 17.35
CA THR A 291 -20.10 2.60 16.77
C THR A 291 -19.75 3.82 17.62
N ARG A 292 -20.75 4.55 18.10
CA ARG A 292 -20.53 5.77 18.87
C ARG A 292 -19.83 5.50 20.20
N GLU A 293 -20.20 4.43 20.91
CA GLU A 293 -19.51 4.03 22.14
C GLU A 293 -18.03 3.72 21.92
N ILE A 294 -17.68 3.09 20.80
CA ILE A 294 -16.28 2.80 20.44
C ILE A 294 -15.52 4.10 20.13
N ILE A 295 -16.11 5.01 19.35
CA ILE A 295 -15.50 6.30 19.03
C ILE A 295 -15.36 7.19 20.27
N ASP A 296 -16.39 7.27 21.11
CA ASP A 296 -16.35 8.01 22.38
C ASP A 296 -15.26 7.46 23.30
N PHE A 297 -15.16 6.13 23.39
CA PHE A 297 -14.09 5.51 24.16
C PHE A 297 -12.72 5.90 23.62
N LEU A 298 -12.52 5.83 22.30
CA LEU A 298 -11.25 6.15 21.64
C LEU A 298 -10.84 7.63 21.71
N THR A 299 -11.79 8.53 21.93
CA THR A 299 -11.58 9.98 21.97
C THR A 299 -11.66 10.56 23.39
N ASP A 300 -11.96 9.75 24.40
CA ASP A 300 -12.00 10.19 25.80
C ASP A 300 -10.59 10.52 26.33
N THR A 301 -10.33 11.81 26.49
CA THR A 301 -9.07 12.35 27.02
C THR A 301 -9.03 12.43 28.55
N THR A 302 -10.13 12.14 29.25
CA THR A 302 -10.34 12.47 30.68
C THR A 302 -10.02 11.34 31.65
N THR A 303 -9.89 10.10 31.20
CA THR A 303 -9.61 8.95 32.07
C THR A 303 -8.30 8.25 31.70
N SER A 304 -7.93 7.22 32.47
CA SER A 304 -6.80 6.31 32.31
C SER A 304 -6.79 5.50 31.00
N PHE A 305 -7.26 6.11 29.92
CA PHE A 305 -7.45 5.65 28.55
C PHE A 305 -6.26 4.86 27.99
N ARG A 306 -5.02 5.32 28.21
CA ARG A 306 -3.82 4.57 27.80
C ARG A 306 -3.67 3.19 28.44
N LYS A 307 -4.26 2.94 29.60
CA LYS A 307 -4.20 1.59 30.19
C LYS A 307 -5.07 0.60 29.41
N ASN A 308 -6.06 1.10 28.68
CA ASN A 308 -7.09 0.29 28.06
C ASN A 308 -7.03 0.30 26.51
N VAL A 309 -6.26 1.21 25.90
CA VAL A 309 -5.92 1.14 24.47
C VAL A 309 -4.43 0.87 24.32
N ASN A 310 -4.12 -0.34 23.88
CA ASN A 310 -2.75 -0.81 23.64
C ASN A 310 -2.68 -1.43 22.25
N PHE A 311 -1.52 -1.99 21.89
CA PHE A 311 -1.43 -2.83 20.72
C PHE A 311 -0.59 -4.07 20.99
N TYR A 312 -0.92 -5.13 20.27
CA TYR A 312 -0.04 -6.27 20.08
C TYR A 312 0.73 -6.07 18.78
N TYR A 313 2.00 -6.46 18.75
CA TYR A 313 2.86 -6.42 17.57
C TYR A 313 3.61 -7.74 17.44
N ASP A 314 3.40 -8.45 16.35
CA ASP A 314 4.11 -9.70 16.06
C ASP A 314 5.47 -9.38 15.42
N ALA A 315 6.52 -9.43 16.26
CA ALA A 315 7.90 -9.20 15.83
C ALA A 315 8.52 -10.36 15.02
N ILE A 316 7.88 -11.53 14.99
CA ILE A 316 8.30 -12.68 14.17
C ILE A 316 7.54 -12.66 12.83
N GLY A 317 6.34 -12.07 12.84
CA GLY A 317 5.40 -12.00 11.74
C GLY A 317 4.71 -13.35 11.50
N PRO A 318 3.54 -13.37 10.84
CA PRO A 318 2.98 -14.63 10.38
C PRO A 318 4.00 -15.30 9.48
N ILE A 319 4.32 -16.57 9.78
CA ILE A 319 5.11 -17.46 8.93
C ILE A 319 4.51 -17.29 7.54
N LYS A 320 5.25 -16.61 6.64
CA LYS A 320 4.81 -16.25 5.28
C LYS A 320 4.52 -17.51 4.47
N GLN A 321 3.44 -18.22 4.74
CA GLN A 321 2.88 -19.19 3.80
C GLN A 321 2.22 -18.38 2.70
N ARG A 322 3.07 -17.92 1.78
CA ARG A 322 2.63 -17.39 0.49
C ARG A 322 1.99 -18.54 -0.26
N VAL A 323 0.66 -18.53 -0.34
CA VAL A 323 -0.07 -19.39 -1.27
C VAL A 323 0.08 -18.75 -2.65
N TYR A 324 1.08 -19.20 -3.41
CA TYR A 324 1.20 -18.78 -4.79
C TYR A 324 0.02 -19.34 -5.59
N PRO A 325 -0.73 -18.51 -6.34
CA PRO A 325 -1.71 -19.03 -7.27
C PRO A 325 -1.00 -19.96 -8.28
N PRO A 326 -1.68 -20.98 -8.81
CA PRO A 326 -1.12 -21.83 -9.85
C PRO A 326 -0.65 -20.97 -11.04
N THR A 327 0.54 -21.26 -11.56
CA THR A 327 1.11 -20.55 -12.71
C THR A 327 0.14 -20.60 -13.90
N ASN A 328 -0.24 -19.45 -14.45
CA ASN A 328 -1.03 -19.40 -15.68
C ASN A 328 -0.16 -19.89 -16.85
N PRO A 329 -0.47 -21.04 -17.49
CA PRO A 329 0.36 -21.59 -18.56
C PRO A 329 0.47 -20.65 -19.78
N ALA A 330 -0.55 -19.80 -19.98
CA ALA A 330 -0.55 -18.79 -21.04
C ALA A 330 0.55 -17.74 -20.84
N TYR A 331 0.96 -17.45 -19.59
CA TYR A 331 2.05 -16.53 -19.31
C TYR A 331 3.34 -16.97 -20.01
N HIS A 332 3.69 -18.25 -19.97
CA HIS A 332 4.92 -18.75 -20.61
C HIS A 332 4.90 -18.62 -22.13
N TRP A 333 3.72 -18.68 -22.75
CA TRP A 333 3.55 -18.45 -24.18
C TRP A 333 3.77 -16.98 -24.55
N TYR A 334 3.22 -16.05 -23.76
CA TYR A 334 3.29 -14.62 -24.06
C TYR A 334 4.58 -13.96 -23.53
N ALA A 335 5.18 -14.47 -22.46
CA ALA A 335 6.40 -13.93 -21.85
C ALA A 335 7.56 -13.87 -22.86
N ALA A 336 7.69 -14.86 -23.74
CA ALA A 336 8.69 -14.84 -24.81
C ALA A 336 8.51 -13.65 -25.78
N PHE A 337 7.29 -13.15 -25.98
CA PHE A 337 7.02 -11.95 -26.78
C PHE A 337 7.15 -10.65 -25.97
N VAL A 338 6.91 -10.71 -24.66
CA VAL A 338 6.95 -9.55 -23.75
C VAL A 338 8.38 -9.22 -23.26
N ASP A 339 9.18 -10.24 -22.95
CA ASP A 339 10.50 -10.10 -22.33
C ASP A 339 11.65 -10.01 -23.35
N VAL A 340 11.55 -10.70 -24.50
CA VAL A 340 12.60 -10.69 -25.55
C VAL A 340 12.63 -9.36 -26.32
N PHE A 341 11.54 -8.58 -26.26
CA PHE A 341 11.40 -7.26 -26.90
C PHE A 341 10.92 -6.20 -25.91
N ASP A 342 11.32 -6.33 -24.64
CA ASP A 342 11.12 -5.26 -23.68
C ASP A 342 12.08 -4.10 -23.97
N PHE A 343 11.66 -3.23 -24.88
CA PHE A 343 12.40 -2.01 -25.22
C PHE A 343 12.20 -0.90 -24.20
N THR A 344 11.35 -1.09 -23.18
CA THR A 344 11.19 -0.11 -22.09
C THR A 344 12.47 0.07 -21.30
N VAL A 345 13.43 -0.86 -21.39
CA VAL A 345 14.79 -0.73 -20.86
C VAL A 345 15.56 0.50 -21.40
N PHE A 346 15.13 1.09 -22.51
CA PHE A 346 15.74 2.31 -23.06
C PHE A 346 15.25 3.59 -22.42
N TRP A 347 14.23 3.55 -21.58
CA TRP A 347 13.78 4.74 -20.87
C TRP A 347 13.27 4.41 -19.47
N SER A 348 13.03 5.44 -18.68
CA SER A 348 12.30 5.33 -17.43
C SER A 348 11.36 6.50 -17.33
N GLU A 349 10.13 6.20 -16.94
CA GLU A 349 9.09 7.17 -16.67
C GLU A 349 8.71 7.06 -15.20
N SER A 350 8.50 8.20 -14.55
CA SER A 350 7.86 8.26 -13.24
C SER A 350 6.84 9.37 -13.23
N LYS A 351 5.58 9.00 -13.00
CA LYS A 351 4.47 9.94 -12.76
C LYS A 351 4.39 10.33 -11.27
N GLY A 352 5.03 9.56 -10.39
CA GLY A 352 4.94 9.70 -8.94
C GLY A 352 3.63 9.13 -8.38
N LEU A 353 3.37 9.42 -7.10
CA LEU A 353 2.16 9.02 -6.39
C LEU A 353 0.88 9.55 -7.06
N TYR A 354 -0.12 8.69 -7.25
CA TYR A 354 -1.46 9.06 -7.71
C TYR A 354 -2.20 9.82 -6.60
N SER A 355 -2.89 10.90 -6.94
CA SER A 355 -3.48 11.80 -5.95
C SER A 355 -4.80 11.33 -5.36
N PHE A 356 -5.47 10.35 -5.99
CA PHE A 356 -6.85 9.95 -5.68
C PHE A 356 -7.90 11.07 -5.75
N VAL A 357 -7.53 12.23 -6.29
CA VAL A 357 -8.43 13.35 -6.55
C VAL A 357 -8.68 13.44 -8.05
N PRO A 358 -9.93 13.41 -8.52
CA PRO A 358 -10.23 13.64 -9.93
C PRO A 358 -9.75 15.04 -10.34
N SER A 359 -8.82 15.11 -11.30
CA SER A 359 -8.31 16.38 -11.85
C SER A 359 -8.21 16.30 -13.37
N ASP A 360 -8.73 17.32 -14.06
CA ASP A 360 -8.68 17.42 -15.53
C ASP A 360 -7.27 17.70 -16.07
N SER A 361 -6.33 18.11 -15.21
CA SER A 361 -4.99 18.52 -15.64
C SER A 361 -3.88 17.61 -15.11
N HIS A 362 -3.80 17.32 -13.81
CA HIS A 362 -2.67 16.59 -13.19
C HIS A 362 -3.13 15.60 -12.09
N PRO A 363 -3.28 14.30 -12.40
CA PRO A 363 -3.74 13.32 -11.41
C PRO A 363 -2.67 12.85 -10.41
N PHE A 364 -1.43 13.36 -10.48
CA PHE A 364 -0.29 12.88 -9.69
C PHE A 364 0.31 13.98 -8.81
N CYS A 365 0.86 13.57 -7.67
CA CYS A 365 1.46 14.45 -6.66
C CYS A 365 2.85 14.96 -7.00
N HIS A 366 3.42 14.50 -8.12
CA HIS A 366 4.77 14.83 -8.50
C HIS A 366 4.85 15.19 -9.97
N ALA A 367 5.85 16.00 -10.32
CA ALA A 367 6.12 16.32 -11.72
C ALA A 367 6.45 15.04 -12.50
N TYR A 368 5.88 14.89 -13.69
CA TYR A 368 6.24 13.78 -14.57
C TYR A 368 7.73 13.88 -14.98
N THR A 369 8.45 12.78 -14.84
CA THR A 369 9.85 12.67 -15.27
C THR A 369 9.99 11.60 -16.34
N PHE A 370 10.65 11.93 -17.44
CA PHE A 370 11.04 11.02 -18.51
C PHE A 370 12.56 11.05 -18.66
N SER A 371 13.20 9.89 -18.67
CA SER A 371 14.65 9.76 -18.87
C SER A 371 14.95 8.69 -19.90
N PHE A 372 15.71 9.04 -20.94
CA PHE A 372 16.15 8.07 -21.95
C PHE A 372 17.57 7.56 -21.64
N HIS A 373 17.73 6.24 -21.59
CA HIS A 373 18.98 5.54 -21.28
C HIS A 373 19.86 5.35 -22.52
N TRP A 374 20.51 6.44 -22.96
CA TRP A 374 21.32 6.43 -24.19
C TRP A 374 22.42 5.36 -24.21
N ARG A 375 23.03 5.05 -23.06
CA ARG A 375 24.06 4.00 -22.97
C ARG A 375 23.49 2.63 -23.31
N THR A 376 22.31 2.30 -22.80
CA THR A 376 21.61 1.05 -23.07
C THR A 376 21.23 0.96 -24.55
N ALA A 377 20.72 2.05 -25.13
CA ALA A 377 20.38 2.10 -26.55
C ALA A 377 21.61 1.94 -27.46
N VAL A 378 22.72 2.64 -27.17
CA VAL A 378 23.97 2.52 -27.92
C VAL A 378 24.54 1.11 -27.81
N ALA A 379 24.55 0.51 -26.62
CA ALA A 379 24.99 -0.86 -26.41
C ALA A 379 24.14 -1.86 -27.19
N PHE A 380 22.82 -1.68 -27.21
CA PHE A 380 21.92 -2.51 -28.00
C PHE A 380 22.22 -2.42 -29.50
N ILE A 381 22.35 -1.20 -30.05
CA ILE A 381 22.69 -0.98 -31.46
C ILE A 381 24.04 -1.62 -31.80
N PHE A 382 25.05 -1.42 -30.96
CA PHE A 382 26.38 -2.01 -31.16
C PHE A 382 26.34 -3.55 -31.20
N ASN A 383 25.65 -4.19 -30.24
CA ASN A 383 25.52 -5.64 -30.20
C ASN A 383 24.70 -6.18 -31.38
N ALA A 384 23.64 -5.49 -31.80
CA ALA A 384 22.85 -5.85 -32.97
C ALA A 384 23.70 -5.79 -34.26
N LEU A 385 24.52 -4.75 -34.41
CA LEU A 385 25.48 -4.64 -35.53
C LEU A 385 26.53 -5.75 -35.49
N LEU A 386 27.08 -6.05 -34.32
CA LEU A 386 28.06 -7.12 -34.17
C LEU A 386 27.47 -8.49 -34.53
N ALA A 387 26.27 -8.80 -34.02
CA ALA A 387 25.55 -10.03 -34.35
C ALA A 387 25.25 -10.13 -35.85
N PHE A 388 24.85 -9.02 -36.48
CA PHE A 388 24.66 -8.95 -37.92
C PHE A 388 25.96 -9.24 -38.70
N LEU A 389 27.08 -8.65 -38.31
CA LEU A 389 28.38 -8.90 -38.96
C LEU A 389 28.84 -10.36 -38.78
N LEU A 390 28.60 -10.96 -37.61
CA LEU A 390 28.85 -12.38 -37.35
C LEU A 390 27.99 -13.28 -38.26
N PHE A 391 26.70 -12.98 -38.37
CA PHE A 391 25.77 -13.69 -39.26
C PHE A 391 26.23 -13.62 -40.73
N GLU A 392 26.54 -12.42 -41.24
CA GLU A 392 27.03 -12.24 -42.61
C GLU A 392 28.36 -12.97 -42.85
N SER A 393 29.24 -12.99 -41.84
CA SER A 393 30.49 -13.75 -41.92
C SER A 393 30.22 -15.25 -42.06
N ILE A 394 29.31 -15.81 -41.25
CA ILE A 394 28.90 -17.21 -41.33
C ILE A 394 28.30 -17.53 -42.72
N VAL A 395 27.36 -16.71 -43.19
CA VAL A 395 26.74 -16.87 -44.52
C VAL A 395 27.79 -16.88 -45.62
N TYR A 396 28.73 -15.93 -45.58
CA TYR A 396 29.83 -15.85 -46.53
C TYR A 396 30.71 -17.10 -46.54
N PHE A 397 31.09 -17.62 -45.36
CA PHE A 397 31.90 -18.83 -45.27
C PHE A 397 31.14 -20.08 -45.74
N VAL A 398 29.87 -20.23 -45.37
CA VAL A 398 29.03 -21.36 -45.81
C VAL A 398 28.84 -21.36 -47.33
N GLN A 399 28.62 -20.19 -47.94
CA GLN A 399 28.50 -20.07 -49.40
C GLN A 399 29.80 -20.40 -50.15
N ARG A 400 30.96 -20.31 -49.50
CA ARG A 400 32.27 -20.68 -50.06
C ARG A 400 32.64 -22.15 -49.87
N LEU A 401 32.00 -22.83 -48.92
CA LEU A 401 32.17 -24.26 -48.68
C LEU A 401 31.28 -25.11 -49.60
N ARG A 402 30.26 -24.50 -50.20
CA ARG A 402 29.51 -25.03 -51.34
C ARG A 402 30.23 -24.66 -52.64
#